data_AF-A0A1V3NC29-F1
#
_entry.id   AF-A0A1V3NC29-F1
#
_cell.length_a   1.000
_cell.length_b   1.000
_cell.length_c   1.000
_cell.angle_alpha   90.00
_cell.angle_beta   90.00
_cell.angle_gamma   90.00
#
_symmetry.space_group_name_H-M   'P 1'
#
loop_
_entity.id
_entity.type
_entity.pdbx_description
1 polymer ?
#
loop_
_entity_poly.entity_id
_entity_poly.type
_entity_poly.pdbx_seq_one_letter_code
_entity_poly.pdbx_strand_id
1 'polypeptide(L)'
;MNLSDLPNARIDAISSGFRILAENEIALRQAAARLHAYSACPLKASPPSIIFAREPVESEPIMRVVVHAPLWTLHGLRKCFQERGARIIATGYNEEDWSLHMLAPISGLLGCYDEVSELHGDTATINMTLSHYTPVETTTLEPRAKAEVMHG
;
A
#
# COMPACT_ATOMS: atom_id res chain seq x y z
N MET A 1 -2.13 -29.29 -1.38
CA MET A 1 -2.59 -28.01 -1.97
C MET A 1 -1.48 -27.00 -1.81
N ASN A 2 -1.11 -26.31 -2.89
CA ASN A 2 0.08 -25.46 -2.91
C ASN A 2 -0.27 -24.03 -2.47
N LEU A 3 0.15 -23.64 -1.26
CA LEU A 3 0.07 -22.24 -0.80
C LEU A 3 1.19 -21.38 -1.42
N SER A 4 2.08 -21.98 -2.23
CA SER A 4 3.26 -21.34 -2.81
C SER A 4 2.98 -20.54 -4.09
N ASP A 5 1.79 -20.65 -4.67
CA ASP A 5 1.47 -20.04 -5.99
C ASP A 5 0.76 -18.68 -5.85
N LEU A 6 1.18 -17.86 -4.88
CA LEU A 6 0.66 -16.51 -4.70
C LEU A 6 1.61 -15.49 -5.35
N PRO A 7 1.18 -14.74 -6.37
CA PRO A 7 2.02 -13.72 -6.97
C PRO A 7 2.34 -12.65 -5.92
N ASN A 8 3.62 -12.33 -5.77
CA ASN A 8 4.11 -11.24 -4.90
C ASN A 8 3.75 -11.37 -3.42
N ALA A 9 3.40 -12.58 -2.95
CA ALA A 9 3.15 -12.86 -1.55
C ALA A 9 3.65 -14.25 -1.12
N ARG A 10 4.05 -14.36 0.14
CA ARG A 10 4.47 -15.60 0.81
C ARG A 10 3.73 -15.77 2.12
N ILE A 11 3.31 -16.99 2.42
CA ILE A 11 2.66 -17.35 3.68
C ILE A 11 3.58 -18.30 4.45
N ASP A 12 4.02 -17.86 5.62
CA ASP A 12 4.87 -18.63 6.53
C ASP A 12 4.03 -19.08 7.75
N ALA A 13 4.05 -20.37 8.07
CA ALA A 13 3.47 -20.85 9.33
C ALA A 13 4.38 -20.46 10.50
N ILE A 14 3.79 -19.95 11.57
CA ILE A 14 4.46 -19.58 12.82
C ILE A 14 3.75 -20.25 14.01
N SER A 15 4.37 -20.21 15.19
CA SER A 15 3.86 -20.92 16.38
C SER A 15 2.43 -20.56 16.78
N SER A 16 1.97 -19.34 16.47
CA SER A 16 0.64 -18.83 16.82
C SER A 16 -0.30 -18.64 15.63
N GLY A 17 0.08 -19.08 14.42
CA GLY A 17 -0.76 -18.90 13.23
C GLY A 17 0.07 -18.75 11.95
N PHE A 18 -0.23 -17.71 11.18
CA PHE A 18 0.39 -17.46 9.88
C PHE A 18 0.93 -16.04 9.80
N ARG A 19 2.10 -15.90 9.18
CA ARG A 19 2.67 -14.61 8.77
C ARG A 19 2.58 -14.51 7.26
N ILE A 20 2.04 -13.40 6.76
CA ILE A 20 1.99 -13.13 5.33
C ILE A 20 2.96 -11.99 5.04
N LEU A 21 3.86 -12.21 4.09
CA LEU A 21 4.75 -11.20 3.54
C LEU A 21 4.31 -10.93 2.11
N ALA A 22 4.18 -9.67 1.73
CA ALA A 22 3.75 -9.29 0.38
C ALA A 22 4.42 -7.99 -0.06
N GLU A 23 4.57 -7.80 -1.37
CA GLU A 23 5.15 -6.58 -1.94
C GLU A 23 4.21 -5.37 -1.87
N ASN A 24 2.90 -5.61 -1.76
CA ASN A 24 1.87 -4.58 -1.66
C ASN A 24 0.59 -5.10 -0.97
N GLU A 25 -0.33 -4.19 -0.66
CA GLU A 25 -1.58 -4.50 0.04
C GLU A 25 -2.56 -5.35 -0.77
N ILE A 26 -2.54 -5.28 -2.11
CA ILE A 26 -3.40 -6.13 -2.94
C ILE A 26 -2.97 -7.59 -2.78
N ALA A 27 -1.68 -7.86 -2.94
CA ALA A 27 -1.13 -9.21 -2.78
C ALA A 27 -1.34 -9.73 -1.34
N LEU A 28 -1.23 -8.85 -0.34
CA LEU A 28 -1.54 -9.18 1.05
C LEU A 28 -3.01 -9.58 1.24
N ARG A 29 -3.95 -8.81 0.70
CA ARG A 29 -5.39 -9.10 0.76
C ARG A 29 -5.75 -10.39 0.05
N GLN A 30 -5.18 -10.63 -1.13
CA GLN A 30 -5.39 -11.87 -1.88
C GLN A 30 -4.87 -13.09 -1.13
N ALA A 31 -3.68 -12.99 -0.54
CA ALA A 31 -3.10 -14.05 0.28
C ALA A 31 -3.95 -14.33 1.53
N ALA A 32 -4.40 -13.28 2.23
CA ALA A 32 -5.27 -13.40 3.40
C ALA A 32 -6.61 -14.04 3.03
N ALA A 33 -7.28 -13.58 1.97
CA ALA A 33 -8.54 -14.14 1.48
C ALA A 33 -8.41 -15.62 1.13
N ARG A 34 -7.29 -16.00 0.49
CA ARG A 34 -7.00 -17.40 0.17
C ARG A 34 -6.81 -18.24 1.44
N LEU A 35 -6.08 -17.73 2.43
CA LEU A 35 -5.88 -18.42 3.71
C LEU A 35 -7.20 -18.60 4.46
N HIS A 36 -8.07 -17.58 4.47
CA HIS A 36 -9.41 -17.64 5.06
C HIS A 36 -10.29 -18.70 4.39
N ALA A 37 -10.25 -18.81 3.06
CA ALA A 37 -11.05 -19.79 2.32
C ALA A 37 -10.66 -21.25 2.64
N TYR A 38 -9.43 -21.49 3.10
CA TYR A 38 -8.93 -22.84 3.40
C TYR A 38 -8.90 -23.19 4.89
N SER A 39 -8.92 -22.21 5.77
CA SER A 39 -8.91 -22.46 7.20
C SER A 39 -10.28 -22.96 7.65
N ALA A 40 -10.32 -24.13 8.30
CA ALA A 40 -11.53 -24.66 8.94
C ALA A 40 -11.98 -23.79 10.14
N CYS A 41 -11.06 -23.00 10.70
CA CYS A 41 -11.33 -22.10 11.82
C CYS A 41 -11.33 -20.63 11.35
N PRO A 42 -12.17 -19.78 11.96
CA PRO A 42 -12.09 -18.33 11.73
C PRO A 42 -10.70 -17.81 12.11
N LEU A 43 -10.03 -17.17 11.16
CA LEU A 43 -8.78 -16.47 11.41
C LEU A 43 -9.09 -15.00 11.73
N LYS A 44 -8.22 -14.36 12.53
CA LYS A 44 -8.22 -12.91 12.71
C LYS A 44 -6.96 -12.36 12.07
N ALA A 45 -7.13 -11.39 11.16
CA ALA A 45 -6.00 -10.67 10.58
C ALA A 45 -5.69 -9.42 11.42
N SER A 46 -4.42 -9.22 11.73
CA SER A 46 -3.95 -7.91 12.22
C SER A 46 -3.90 -6.90 11.07
N PRO A 47 -3.90 -5.59 11.37
CA PRO A 47 -3.61 -4.57 10.35
C PRO A 47 -2.27 -4.85 9.64
N PRO A 48 -2.13 -4.43 8.37
CA PRO A 48 -0.86 -4.52 7.66
C PRO A 48 0.21 -3.69 8.38
N SER A 49 1.45 -4.19 8.36
CA SER A 49 2.62 -3.48 8.87
C SER A 49 3.74 -3.49 7.84
N ILE A 50 4.58 -2.47 7.91
CA ILE A 50 5.70 -2.27 6.98
C ILE A 50 6.96 -2.88 7.56
N ILE A 51 7.75 -3.49 6.68
CA ILE A 51 9.07 -4.00 7.02
C ILE A 51 10.10 -2.94 6.64
N PHE A 52 10.69 -2.32 7.65
CA PHE A 52 11.81 -1.40 7.50
C PHE A 52 13.13 -2.18 7.33
N ALA A 53 14.02 -1.66 6.50
CA ALA A 53 15.41 -2.12 6.49
C ALA A 53 16.11 -1.56 7.74
N ARG A 54 16.84 -2.40 8.49
CA ARG A 54 17.38 -2.02 9.81
C ARG A 54 18.84 -1.55 9.80
N GLU A 55 19.60 -1.86 8.76
CA GLU A 55 21.04 -1.58 8.70
C GLU A 55 21.44 -0.99 7.34
N PRO A 56 22.38 -0.02 7.30
CA PRO A 56 23.10 0.57 8.44
C PRO A 56 22.29 1.61 9.25
N VAL A 57 21.15 2.06 8.73
CA VAL A 57 20.20 2.98 9.39
C VAL A 57 18.79 2.49 9.08
N GLU A 58 17.86 2.65 10.04
CA GLU A 58 16.47 2.31 9.81
C GLU A 58 15.91 3.10 8.62
N SER A 59 15.50 2.37 7.59
CA SER A 59 15.11 2.93 6.31
C SER A 59 13.79 2.34 5.84
N GLU A 60 12.94 3.21 5.33
CA GLU A 60 11.64 2.86 4.78
C GLU A 60 11.72 2.63 3.26
N PRO A 61 10.96 1.67 2.72
CA PRO A 61 10.74 1.55 1.28
C PRO A 61 10.05 2.78 0.69
N ILE A 62 10.69 3.39 -0.32
CA ILE A 62 10.08 4.36 -1.21
C ILE A 62 9.57 3.63 -2.46
N MET A 63 8.29 3.81 -2.73
CA MET A 63 7.60 3.21 -3.86
C MET A 63 7.54 4.21 -5.01
N ARG A 64 7.83 3.73 -6.21
CA ARG A 64 7.39 4.39 -7.45
C ARG A 64 5.92 4.05 -7.65
N VAL A 65 5.08 5.07 -7.74
CA VAL A 65 3.64 4.93 -7.95
C VAL A 65 3.29 5.51 -9.31
N VAL A 66 2.56 4.74 -10.11
CA VAL A 66 1.99 5.18 -11.38
C VAL A 66 0.48 5.02 -11.30
N VAL A 67 -0.23 6.13 -11.46
CA VAL A 67 -1.70 6.16 -11.48
C VAL A 67 -2.14 6.50 -12.89
N HIS A 68 -3.11 5.76 -13.42
CA HIS A 68 -3.86 6.16 -14.62
C HIS A 68 -5.34 6.25 -14.27
N ALA A 69 -5.98 7.34 -14.65
CA ALA A 69 -7.39 7.55 -14.37
C ALA A 69 -8.00 8.57 -15.34
N PRO A 70 -9.34 8.66 -15.42
CA PRO A 70 -10.02 9.70 -16.20
C PRO A 70 -9.70 11.11 -15.72
N LEU A 71 -9.67 12.10 -16.63
CA LEU A 71 -9.25 13.48 -16.34
C LEU A 71 -10.02 14.15 -15.19
N TRP A 72 -11.31 13.83 -15.02
CA TRP A 72 -12.16 14.40 -13.97
C TRP A 72 -11.72 14.01 -12.54
N THR A 73 -10.91 12.96 -12.39
CA THR A 73 -10.38 12.47 -11.10
C THR A 73 -9.11 13.20 -10.66
N LEU A 74 -8.45 13.92 -11.58
CA LEU A 74 -7.08 14.43 -11.42
C LEU A 74 -6.87 15.20 -10.13
N HIS A 75 -7.73 16.18 -9.85
CA HIS A 75 -7.55 17.06 -8.69
C HIS A 75 -7.66 16.28 -7.38
N GLY A 76 -8.66 15.40 -7.27
CA GLY A 76 -8.91 14.58 -6.08
C GLY A 76 -7.76 13.61 -5.82
N LEU A 77 -7.37 12.83 -6.83
CA LEU A 77 -6.27 11.87 -6.70
C LEU A 77 -4.95 12.54 -6.42
N ARG A 78 -4.61 13.61 -7.14
CA ARG A 78 -3.38 14.35 -6.90
C ARG A 78 -3.29 14.84 -5.45
N LYS A 79 -4.37 15.42 -4.93
CA LYS A 79 -4.43 15.88 -3.54
C LYS A 79 -4.28 14.72 -2.55
N CYS A 80 -5.01 13.63 -2.75
CA CYS A 80 -4.94 12.41 -1.92
C CYS A 80 -3.48 11.91 -1.81
N PHE A 81 -2.78 11.75 -2.93
CA PHE A 81 -1.39 11.29 -2.91
C PHE A 81 -0.42 12.30 -2.27
N GLN A 82 -0.61 13.60 -2.49
CA GLN A 82 0.23 14.62 -1.86
C GLN A 82 0.06 14.65 -0.33
N GLU A 83 -1.17 14.49 0.18
CA GLU A 83 -1.43 14.38 1.63
C GLU A 83 -0.80 13.14 2.24
N ARG A 84 -0.59 12.10 1.43
CA ARG A 84 0.13 10.86 1.76
C ARG A 84 1.65 10.99 1.61
N GLY A 85 2.15 12.20 1.37
CA GLY A 85 3.57 12.48 1.22
C GLY A 85 4.18 12.05 -0.10
N ALA A 86 3.35 11.80 -1.12
CA ALA A 86 3.86 11.51 -2.44
C ALA A 86 4.48 12.76 -3.08
N ARG A 87 5.69 12.61 -3.61
CA ARG A 87 6.35 13.60 -4.46
C ARG A 87 6.03 13.29 -5.92
N ILE A 88 5.37 14.24 -6.59
CA ILE A 88 5.08 14.15 -8.02
C ILE A 88 6.37 14.34 -8.82
N ILE A 89 6.66 13.37 -9.69
CA ILE A 89 7.80 13.42 -10.62
C ILE A 89 7.34 13.94 -11.98
N ALA A 90 6.22 13.40 -12.49
CA ALA A 90 5.71 13.74 -13.80
C ALA A 90 4.19 13.54 -13.88
N THR A 91 3.56 14.27 -14.78
CA THR A 91 2.15 14.11 -15.14
C THR A 91 2.05 14.02 -16.66
N GLY A 92 1.39 12.97 -17.15
CA GLY A 92 1.03 12.80 -18.55
C GLY A 92 -0.45 13.07 -18.75
N TYR A 93 -0.82 13.53 -19.94
CA TYR A 93 -2.20 13.80 -20.32
C TYR A 93 -2.46 13.21 -21.71
N ASN A 94 -3.65 12.65 -21.89
CA ASN A 94 -4.24 12.37 -23.20
C ASN A 94 -5.64 13.02 -23.24
N GLU A 95 -6.47 12.73 -24.25
CA GLU A 95 -7.76 13.41 -24.44
C GLU A 95 -8.78 13.14 -23.32
N GLU A 96 -8.77 11.95 -22.71
CA GLU A 96 -9.80 11.51 -21.74
C GLU A 96 -9.22 11.11 -20.36
N ASP A 97 -7.92 10.83 -20.31
CA ASP A 97 -7.18 10.30 -19.18
C ASP A 97 -5.92 11.12 -18.87
N TRP A 98 -5.34 10.79 -17.73
CA TRP A 98 -4.06 11.29 -17.29
C TRP A 98 -3.25 10.18 -16.63
N SER A 99 -1.94 10.39 -16.58
CA SER A 99 -1.04 9.56 -15.78
C SER A 99 -0.28 10.39 -14.77
N LEU A 100 -0.05 9.83 -13.58
CA LEU A 100 0.73 10.48 -12.52
C LEU A 100 1.82 9.56 -12.03
N HIS A 101 3.06 10.04 -12.16
CA HIS A 101 4.24 9.34 -11.72
C HIS A 101 4.76 10.00 -10.45
N MET A 102 4.87 9.22 -9.37
CA MET A 102 5.22 9.72 -8.05
C MET A 102 6.25 8.82 -7.37
N LEU A 103 6.89 9.37 -6.35
CA LEU A 103 7.58 8.62 -5.30
C LEU A 103 6.86 8.86 -3.98
N ALA A 104 6.58 7.81 -3.22
CA ALA A 104 5.95 7.94 -1.91
C ALA A 104 6.52 6.88 -0.95
N PRO A 105 6.64 7.19 0.35
CA PRO A 105 6.93 6.19 1.36
C PRO A 105 5.78 5.17 1.44
N ILE A 106 6.10 3.90 1.63
CA ILE A 106 5.08 2.84 1.69
C ILE A 106 4.08 3.05 2.87
N SER A 107 4.50 3.69 3.95
CA SER A 107 3.66 4.13 5.09
C SER A 107 2.58 5.09 4.68
N GLY A 108 2.92 6.07 3.82
CA GLY A 108 1.95 6.98 3.24
C GLY A 108 0.95 6.29 2.31
N LEU A 109 1.30 5.10 1.78
CA LEU A 109 0.47 4.38 0.81
C LEU A 109 -0.46 3.33 1.44
N LEU A 110 -0.37 3.07 2.75
CA LEU A 110 -1.26 2.11 3.40
C LEU A 110 -2.73 2.56 3.29
N GLY A 111 -3.61 1.65 2.86
CA GLY A 111 -5.02 1.92 2.60
C GLY A 111 -5.30 2.80 1.38
N CYS A 112 -4.29 3.13 0.57
CA CYS A 112 -4.47 4.02 -0.59
C CYS A 112 -5.41 3.41 -1.64
N TYR A 113 -5.36 2.11 -1.87
CA TYR A 113 -6.23 1.45 -2.84
C TYR A 113 -7.71 1.60 -2.50
N ASP A 114 -8.05 1.46 -1.21
CA ASP A 114 -9.44 1.53 -0.76
C ASP A 114 -9.96 2.98 -0.85
N GLU A 115 -9.17 3.96 -0.41
CA GLU A 115 -9.55 5.37 -0.52
C GLU A 115 -9.70 5.82 -1.99
N VAL A 116 -8.82 5.36 -2.89
CA VAL A 116 -8.94 5.68 -4.32
C VAL A 116 -10.17 5.01 -4.94
N SER A 117 -10.46 3.76 -4.57
CA SER A 117 -11.67 3.05 -5.00
C SER A 117 -12.94 3.77 -4.51
N GLU A 118 -12.97 4.22 -3.26
CA GLU A 118 -14.09 4.99 -2.69
C GLU A 118 -14.31 6.33 -3.41
N LEU A 119 -13.23 7.05 -3.75
CA LEU A 119 -13.32 8.35 -4.40
C LEU A 119 -13.76 8.26 -5.86
N HIS A 120 -13.44 7.17 -6.56
CA HIS A 120 -13.52 7.12 -8.02
C HIS A 120 -14.10 5.84 -8.63
N GLY A 121 -14.62 4.90 -7.84
CA GLY A 121 -15.40 3.75 -8.33
C GLY A 121 -14.62 2.82 -9.25
N ASP A 122 -13.40 2.43 -8.86
CA ASP A 122 -12.49 1.54 -9.59
C ASP A 122 -12.04 2.02 -10.99
N THR A 123 -12.32 3.28 -11.38
CA THR A 123 -11.87 3.80 -12.67
C THR A 123 -10.39 4.16 -12.72
N ALA A 124 -9.69 4.10 -11.59
CA ALA A 124 -8.27 4.40 -11.50
C ALA A 124 -7.46 3.09 -11.38
N THR A 125 -6.38 2.99 -12.15
CA THR A 125 -5.39 1.93 -11.97
C THR A 125 -4.19 2.49 -11.23
N ILE A 126 -3.71 1.75 -10.24
CA ILE A 126 -2.53 2.12 -9.45
C ILE A 126 -1.53 0.98 -9.55
N ASN A 127 -0.33 1.30 -10.02
CA ASN A 127 0.81 0.40 -10.04
C ASN A 127 1.87 0.91 -9.07
N MET A 128 2.33 0.03 -8.17
CA MET A 128 3.35 0.34 -7.17
C MET A 128 4.52 -0.62 -7.33
N THR A 129 5.73 -0.08 -7.41
CA THR A 129 6.97 -0.87 -7.48
C THR A 129 8.00 -0.27 -6.54
N LEU A 130 8.78 -1.11 -5.86
CA LEU A 130 9.89 -0.65 -5.03
C LEU A 130 10.86 0.20 -5.88
N SER A 131 11.20 1.40 -5.40
CA SER A 131 12.21 2.24 -6.04
C SER A 131 13.54 2.19 -5.29
N HIS A 132 13.56 2.49 -4.00
CA HIS A 132 14.75 2.55 -3.16
C HIS A 132 14.33 2.57 -1.68
N TYR A 133 15.30 2.53 -0.77
CA TYR A 133 15.07 2.74 0.66
C TYR A 133 15.60 4.12 1.06
N THR A 134 14.92 4.78 2.00
CA THR A 134 15.28 6.11 2.51
C THR A 134 15.25 6.10 4.05
N PRO A 135 16.23 6.71 4.75
CA PRO A 135 16.22 6.78 6.21
C PRO A 135 14.94 7.40 6.78
N VAL A 136 14.37 6.80 7.82
CA VAL A 136 13.10 7.25 8.41
C VAL A 136 13.18 8.68 8.95
N GLU A 137 14.35 9.11 9.45
CA GLU A 137 14.59 10.48 9.97
C GLU A 137 14.38 11.58 8.93
N THR A 138 14.44 11.26 7.64
CA THR A 138 14.19 12.23 6.55
C THR A 138 12.73 12.31 6.12
N THR A 139 11.86 11.48 6.69
CA THR A 139 10.47 11.27 6.25
C THR A 139 9.49 11.72 7.34
N THR A 140 9.70 12.91 7.92
CA THR A 140 8.75 13.50 8.88
C THR A 140 7.53 14.04 8.12
N LEU A 141 6.66 13.14 7.68
CA LEU A 141 5.25 13.46 7.50
C LEU A 141 4.63 13.25 8.87
N GLU A 142 4.09 14.31 9.46
CA GLU A 142 3.37 14.19 10.72
C GLU A 142 2.34 13.06 10.60
N PRO A 143 2.33 12.08 11.52
CA PRO A 143 1.34 11.02 11.48
C PRO A 143 -0.04 11.66 11.53
N ARG A 144 -0.91 11.32 10.56
CA ARG A 144 -2.34 11.56 10.72
C ARG A 144 -2.76 10.83 11.99
N ALA A 145 -2.88 11.58 13.08
CA ALA A 145 -3.46 11.10 14.31
C ALA A 145 -4.86 10.57 13.99
N LYS A 146 -5.06 9.27 14.24
CA LYS A 146 -6.24 8.72 14.91
C LYS A 146 -6.01 7.23 15.21
N ALA A 147 -5.27 6.99 16.29
CA ALA A 147 -5.49 5.83 17.13
C ALA A 147 -6.19 6.33 18.40
N GLU A 148 -7.51 6.54 18.34
CA GLU A 148 -8.31 6.59 19.56
C GLU A 148 -8.49 5.15 20.04
N VAL A 149 -7.57 4.71 20.89
CA VAL A 149 -7.85 3.63 21.84
C VAL A 149 -8.58 4.29 23.01
N MET A 150 -9.90 4.29 22.99
CA MET A 150 -10.67 4.47 24.21
C MET A 150 -10.69 3.14 24.96
N HIS A 151 -9.89 3.05 26.01
CA HIS A 151 -10.17 2.15 27.11
C HIS A 151 -11.29 2.77 27.95
N GLY A 152 -12.43 2.07 28.00
CA GLY A 152 -13.54 2.26 28.91
C GLY A 152 -14.29 0.96 29.03
#